data_AF-A0A355KW96-F1
#
_entry.id   AF-A0A355KW96-F1
#
_cell.length_a   1.000
_cell.length_b   1.000
_cell.length_c   1.000
_cell.angle_alpha   90.00
_cell.angle_beta   90.00
_cell.angle_gamma   90.00
#
_symmetry.space_group_name_H-M   'P 1'
#
loop_
_entity.id
_entity.type
_entity.pdbx_description
1 polymer ?
#
loop_
_entity_poly.entity_id
_entity_poly.type
_entity_poly.pdbx_seq_one_letter_code
_entity_poly.pdbx_strand_id
1 'polypeptide(L)'
;KSDEDILRIASFYDYLEIQPNGNNAFMLRSQDERYERFKTVEDLENVDRQIIHIADKLGKMVVATCDVHFIDPGNAVFREILMTSMGFS
;
A
#
# COMPACT_ATOMS: atom_id res chain seq x y z
N LYS A 1 -7.42 -0.69 14.76
CA LYS A 1 -6.45 -0.80 15.87
C LYS A 1 -6.45 0.51 16.64
N SER A 2 -6.09 0.54 17.92
CA SER A 2 -5.90 1.81 18.63
C SER A 2 -4.69 2.55 18.07
N ASP A 3 -4.66 3.87 18.25
CA ASP A 3 -3.52 4.71 17.83
C ASP A 3 -2.21 4.27 18.53
N GLU A 4 -2.28 3.86 19.80
CA GLU A 4 -1.14 3.34 20.56
C GLU A 4 -0.57 2.07 19.94
N ASP A 5 -1.43 1.15 19.50
CA ASP A 5 -1.00 -0.08 18.82
C ASP A 5 -0.31 0.23 17.48
N ILE A 6 -0.84 1.20 16.73
CA ILE A 6 -0.26 1.59 15.44
C ILE A 6 1.13 2.22 15.67
N LEU A 7 1.25 3.13 16.63
CA LEU A 7 2.53 3.74 16.98
C LEU A 7 3.55 2.72 17.48
N ARG A 8 3.13 1.73 18.27
CA ARG A 8 3.98 0.63 18.74
C ARG A 8 4.46 -0.27 17.59
N ILE A 9 3.63 -0.50 16.58
CA ILE A 9 4.04 -1.28 15.40
C ILE A 9 5.01 -0.44 14.56
N ALA A 10 4.67 0.81 14.27
CA ALA A 10 5.50 1.71 13.48
C ALA A 10 6.84 2.03 14.15
N SER A 11 6.91 2.02 15.48
CA SER A 11 8.14 2.28 16.23
C SER A 11 9.23 1.20 16.03
N PHE A 12 8.87 0.02 15.53
CA PHE A 12 9.80 -1.05 15.23
C PHE A 12 10.67 -0.81 13.98
N TYR A 13 10.14 -0.13 12.95
CA TYR A 13 10.79 0.01 11.64
C TYR A 13 11.70 1.24 11.54
N ASP A 14 12.82 1.19 10.83
CA ASP A 14 13.73 2.34 10.71
C ASP A 14 13.13 3.51 9.91
N TYR A 15 12.26 3.19 8.96
CA TYR A 15 11.54 4.13 8.10
C TYR A 15 10.17 3.55 7.74
N LEU A 16 9.28 4.39 7.21
CA LEU A 16 7.96 3.99 6.75
C LEU A 16 7.82 4.21 5.24
N GLU A 17 7.19 3.28 4.54
CA GLU A 17 6.98 3.38 3.09
C GLU A 17 5.58 3.89 2.76
N ILE A 18 5.48 4.67 1.69
CA ILE A 18 4.24 4.96 0.97
C ILE A 18 4.39 4.53 -0.49
N GLN A 19 3.28 4.20 -1.14
CA GLN A 19 3.28 3.66 -2.50
C GLN A 19 2.34 4.45 -3.42
N PRO A 20 2.61 4.50 -4.74
CA PRO A 20 1.67 5.07 -5.70
C PRO A 20 0.29 4.40 -5.62
N ASN A 21 -0.77 5.19 -5.83
CA ASN A 21 -2.16 4.70 -5.83
C ASN A 21 -2.37 3.49 -6.76
N GLY A 22 -1.62 3.39 -7.86
CA GLY A 22 -1.68 2.26 -8.79
C GLY A 22 -1.40 0.90 -8.14
N ASN A 23 -0.52 0.86 -7.14
CA ASN A 23 -0.17 -0.37 -6.41
C ASN A 23 -1.34 -0.87 -5.55
N ASN A 24 -2.13 0.06 -5.00
CA ASN A 24 -3.26 -0.25 -4.10
C ASN A 24 -4.63 -0.14 -4.79
N ALA A 25 -4.67 0.21 -6.08
CA ALA A 25 -5.91 0.43 -6.83
C ALA A 25 -6.84 -0.80 -6.90
N PHE A 26 -6.31 -2.00 -6.67
CA PHE A 26 -7.13 -3.22 -6.59
C PHE A 26 -8.09 -3.20 -5.39
N MET A 27 -7.74 -2.50 -4.30
CA MET A 27 -8.58 -2.40 -3.10
C MET A 27 -9.91 -1.72 -3.40
N LEU A 28 -9.93 -0.75 -4.33
CA LEU A 28 -11.14 -0.03 -4.76
C LEU A 28 -12.17 -0.91 -5.47
N ARG A 29 -11.74 -2.04 -6.03
CA ARG A 29 -12.59 -2.97 -6.80
C ARG A 29 -12.77 -4.31 -6.09
N SER A 30 -12.13 -4.50 -4.94
CA SER A 30 -12.19 -5.75 -4.21
C SER A 30 -13.55 -5.95 -3.54
N GLN A 31 -14.05 -7.18 -3.55
CA GLN A 31 -15.24 -7.59 -2.78
C GLN A 31 -14.87 -8.11 -1.38
N ASP A 32 -13.58 -8.08 -1.02
CA ASP A 32 -13.13 -8.49 0.29
C ASP A 32 -13.52 -7.45 1.35
N GLU A 33 -14.20 -7.89 2.41
CA GLU A 33 -14.67 -7.06 3.52
C GLU A 33 -13.54 -6.22 4.15
N ARG A 34 -12.29 -6.70 4.08
CA ARG A 34 -11.11 -5.97 4.60
C ARG A 34 -10.85 -4.66 3.85
N TYR A 35 -11.33 -4.52 2.62
CA TYR A 35 -11.12 -3.35 1.78
C TYR A 35 -12.39 -2.51 1.57
N GLU A 36 -13.51 -2.85 2.19
CA GLU A 36 -14.81 -2.16 2.01
C GLU A 36 -14.75 -0.64 2.30
N ARG A 37 -13.82 -0.21 3.15
CA ARG A 37 -13.60 1.21 3.46
C ARG A 37 -13.03 2.02 2.30
N PHE A 38 -12.45 1.38 1.29
CA PHE A 38 -11.79 2.05 0.17
C PHE A 38 -12.75 2.18 -1.00
N LYS A 39 -13.31 3.38 -1.19
CA LYS A 39 -14.31 3.67 -2.23
C LYS A 39 -13.80 4.64 -3.28
N THR A 40 -12.77 5.40 -2.95
CA THR A 40 -12.20 6.46 -3.76
C THR A 40 -10.67 6.44 -3.69
N VAL A 41 -10.03 7.05 -4.69
CA VAL A 41 -8.57 7.27 -4.67
C VAL A 41 -8.15 8.07 -3.43
N GLU A 42 -8.99 9.02 -3.01
CA GLU A 42 -8.79 9.81 -1.79
C GLU A 42 -8.73 8.95 -0.52
N ASP A 43 -9.45 7.82 -0.46
CA ASP A 43 -9.35 6.90 0.68
C ASP A 43 -7.97 6.21 0.76
N LEU A 44 -7.34 5.96 -0.40
CA LEU A 44 -5.96 5.44 -0.46
C LEU A 44 -4.97 6.53 -0.03
N GLU A 45 -5.12 7.75 -0.56
CA GLU A 45 -4.27 8.88 -0.20
C GLU A 45 -4.37 9.25 1.29
N ASN A 46 -5.55 9.07 1.89
CA ASN A 46 -5.73 9.26 3.32
C ASN A 46 -4.94 8.24 4.16
N VAL A 47 -4.72 7.02 3.66
CA VAL A 47 -3.81 6.08 4.31
C VAL A 47 -2.36 6.56 4.23
N ASP A 48 -1.92 7.06 3.07
CA ASP A 48 -0.57 7.62 2.93
C ASP A 48 -0.36 8.82 3.86
N ARG A 49 -1.35 9.72 3.97
CA ARG A 49 -1.32 10.86 4.90
C ARG A 49 -1.27 10.40 6.36
N GLN A 50 -1.98 9.33 6.72
CA GLN A 50 -1.89 8.74 8.06
C GLN A 50 -0.49 8.19 8.34
N ILE A 51 0.13 7.50 7.37
CA ILE A 51 1.50 6.98 7.50
C ILE A 51 2.49 8.13 7.69
N ILE A 52 2.37 9.20 6.90
CA ILE A 52 3.22 10.40 7.03
C ILE A 52 3.08 11.02 8.42
N HIS A 53 1.85 11.20 8.90
CA HIS A 53 1.60 11.76 10.24
C HIS A 53 2.18 10.89 11.37
N ILE A 54 2.11 9.56 11.22
CA ILE A 54 2.72 8.62 12.16
C ILE A 54 4.24 8.75 12.15
N ALA A 55 4.85 8.84 10.95
CA ALA A 55 6.28 9.03 10.80
C ALA A 55 6.76 10.33 11.46
N ASP A 56 6.04 11.43 11.23
CA ASP A 56 6.32 12.75 11.83
C ASP A 56 6.27 12.69 13.37
N LYS A 57 5.25 12.03 13.93
CA LYS A 57 5.13 11.82 15.39
C LYS A 57 6.29 11.01 15.97
N LEU A 58 6.83 10.06 15.21
CA LEU A 58 7.92 9.18 15.64
C LEU A 58 9.31 9.71 15.27
N GLY A 59 9.40 10.83 14.53
CA GLY A 59 10.66 11.35 14.00
C GLY A 59 11.33 10.42 12.99
N LYS A 60 10.53 9.68 12.20
CA LYS A 60 11.01 8.68 11.24
C LYS A 60 10.93 9.17 9.81
N MET A 61 11.79 8.65 8.95
CA MET A 61 11.76 8.96 7.53
C MET A 61 10.56 8.27 6.86
N VAL A 62 9.93 8.99 5.92
CA VAL A 62 9.00 8.42 4.95
C VAL A 62 9.71 8.28 3.62
N VAL A 63 9.59 7.12 2.97
CA VAL A 63 10.16 6.87 1.64
C VAL A 63 9.06 6.45 0.67
N ALA A 64 9.08 7.02 -0.53
CA ALA A 64 8.16 6.63 -1.60
C ALA A 64 8.78 5.47 -2.40
N THR A 65 8.15 4.31 -2.35
CA THR A 65 8.60 3.10 -3.06
C THR A 65 7.55 2.67 -4.08
N CYS A 66 7.98 2.01 -5.16
CA CYS A 66 7.07 1.63 -6.25
C CYS A 66 6.76 0.13 -6.29
N ASP A 67 7.33 -0.67 -5.37
CA ASP A 67 7.19 -2.14 -5.33
C ASP A 67 7.36 -2.78 -6.72
N VAL A 68 8.51 -2.51 -7.34
CA VAL A 68 8.79 -2.88 -8.74
C VAL A 68 9.00 -4.39 -8.87
N HIS A 69 8.19 -5.02 -9.72
CA HIS A 69 8.28 -6.46 -10.01
C HIS A 69 8.94 -6.79 -11.37
N PHE A 70 9.18 -5.80 -12.22
CA PHE A 70 9.76 -5.97 -13.56
C PHE A 70 10.44 -4.68 -14.03
N ILE A 71 11.50 -4.84 -14.82
CA ILE A 71 12.31 -3.73 -15.33
C ILE A 71 11.65 -3.08 -16.55
N ASP A 72 11.08 -3.90 -17.44
CA ASP A 72 10.44 -3.44 -18.68
C ASP A 72 8.90 -3.55 -18.58
N PRO A 73 8.15 -2.50 -18.98
CA PRO A 73 6.68 -2.53 -19.01
C PRO A 73 6.11 -3.73 -19.80
N GLY A 74 6.78 -4.18 -20.85
CA GLY A 74 6.38 -5.32 -21.67
C GLY A 74 6.45 -6.67 -20.94
N ASN A 75 7.14 -6.75 -19.80
CA ASN A 75 7.20 -7.97 -18.99
C ASN A 75 5.99 -8.14 -18.05
N ALA A 76 5.11 -7.14 -17.96
CA ALA A 76 3.88 -7.20 -17.18
C ALA A 76 2.97 -8.38 -17.60
N VAL A 77 2.98 -8.75 -18.88
CA VAL A 77 2.16 -9.85 -19.43
C VAL A 77 2.54 -11.21 -18.81
N PHE A 78 3.82 -11.45 -18.54
CA PHE A 78 4.24 -12.70 -17.89
C PHE A 78 3.74 -12.77 -16.44
N ARG A 79 3.75 -11.63 -15.74
CA ARG A 79 3.19 -11.55 -14.38
C ARG A 79 1.68 -11.72 -14.41
N GLU A 80 0.99 -11.11 -15.37
CA GLU A 80 -0.47 -11.26 -15.54
C GLU A 80 -0.85 -12.73 -15.69
N ILE A 81 -0.17 -13.47 -16.59
CA ILE A 81 -0.37 -14.92 -16.79
C ILE A 81 -0.15 -15.70 -15.49
N LEU A 82 0.94 -15.41 -14.76
CA LEU A 82 1.24 -16.08 -13.50
C LEU A 82 0.21 -15.76 -12.41
N MET A 83 -0.19 -14.48 -12.27
CA MET A 83 -1.17 -14.03 -11.29
C MET A 83 -2.55 -14.64 -11.56
N THR A 84 -2.98 -14.67 -12.82
CA THR A 84 -4.22 -15.34 -13.24
C THR A 84 -4.17 -16.84 -12.94
N SER A 85 -3.02 -17.50 -13.17
CA SER A 85 -2.86 -18.93 -12.84
C SER A 85 -2.97 -19.22 -11.33
N MET A 86 -2.70 -18.22 -10.48
CA MET A 86 -2.81 -18.29 -9.03
C MET A 86 -4.16 -17.78 -8.51
N GLY A 87 -5.12 -17.47 -9.40
CA GLY A 87 -6.46 -17.03 -9.02
C GLY A 87 -6.59 -15.53 -8.72
N PHE A 88 -5.57 -14.73 -9.05
CA PHE A 88 -5.64 -13.27 -8.97
C PHE A 88 -6.06 -12.72 -10.35
N SER A 89 -7.24 -12.08 -10.42
CA SER A 89 -7.77 -11.41 -11.62
C SER A 89 -8.27 -10.02 -11.29
#